data_AF-A0A5N6F9S8-F1
#
_entry.id   AF-A0A5N6F9S8-F1
#
_cell.length_a   1.000
_cell.length_b   1.000
_cell.length_c   1.000
_cell.angle_alpha   90.00
_cell.angle_beta   90.00
_cell.angle_gamma   90.00
#
_symmetry.space_group_name_H-M   'P 1'
#
loop_
_entity.id
_entity.type
_entity.pdbx_description
1 polymer ?
#
loop_
_entity_poly.entity_id
_entity_poly.type
_entity_poly.pdbx_seq_one_letter_code
_entity_poly.pdbx_strand_id
1 'polypeptide(L)' 'MKVTIKEWNGVATWRWDMPEDDVCGICRVQFDGTCPTCKFPGDDCSLRKSLGFVC' A
#
# COMPACT_ATOMS: atom_id res chain seq x y z
N MET A 1 -39.27 -15.97 8.25
CA MET A 1 -38.83 -14.93 9.19
C MET A 1 -37.76 -14.08 8.51
N LYS A 2 -37.84 -12.74 8.61
CA LYS A 2 -36.92 -11.79 7.94
C LYS A 2 -36.11 -11.06 9.02
N VAL A 3 -34.80 -11.27 9.04
CA VAL A 3 -33.88 -10.61 9.97
C VAL A 3 -33.43 -9.29 9.35
N THR A 4 -33.53 -8.19 10.09
CA THR A 4 -33.05 -6.86 9.67
C THR A 4 -31.80 -6.49 10.45
N ILE A 5 -30.73 -6.15 9.73
CA ILE A 5 -29.49 -5.62 10.32
C ILE A 5 -29.76 -4.17 10.71
N LYS A 6 -29.57 -3.83 11.99
CA LYS A 6 -29.81 -2.47 12.51
C LYS A 6 -28.64 -1.55 12.20
N GLU A 7 -27.42 -2.02 12.44
CA GLU A 7 -26.17 -1.25 12.28
C GLU A 7 -25.03 -2.20 11.90
N TRP A 8 -24.08 -1.71 11.09
CA TRP A 8 -22.89 -2.45 10.64
C TRP A 8 -21.66 -1.55 10.77
N ASN A 9 -20.63 -2.02 11.47
CA ASN A 9 -19.32 -1.37 11.54
C ASN A 9 -18.31 -2.25 10.79
N GLY A 10 -17.93 -1.82 9.59
CA GLY A 10 -16.94 -2.52 8.77
C GLY A 10 -15.52 -2.06 9.06
N VAL A 11 -14.57 -2.99 9.04
CA VAL A 11 -13.13 -2.70 9.02
C VAL A 11 -12.58 -3.18 7.68
N ALA A 12 -11.72 -2.38 7.07
CA ALA A 12 -11.04 -2.73 5.83
C ALA A 12 -9.53 -2.62 6.03
N THR A 13 -8.79 -3.55 5.43
CA THR A 13 -7.37 -3.37 5.15
C THR A 13 -7.25 -2.94 3.70
N TRP A 14 -6.32 -2.02 3.43
CA TRP A 14 -5.97 -1.65 2.08
C TRP A 14 -5.02 -2.72 1.51
N ARG A 15 -5.02 -2.89 0.19
CA ARG A 15 -4.08 -3.75 -0.54
C ARG A 15 -3.84 -3.13 -1.92
N TRP A 16 -2.65 -3.32 -2.46
CA TRP A 16 -2.31 -2.92 -3.83
C TRP A 16 -3.03 -3.81 -4.85
N ASP A 17 -3.62 -3.19 -5.88
CA ASP A 17 -4.22 -3.89 -7.02
C ASP A 17 -3.16 -4.04 -8.12
N MET A 18 -2.37 -5.11 -8.04
CA MET A 18 -1.24 -5.38 -8.93
C MET A 18 -1.31 -6.81 -9.50
N PRO A 19 -0.85 -7.04 -10.75
CA PRO A 19 -0.65 -8.38 -11.28
C PRO A 19 0.44 -9.13 -10.49
N GLU A 20 0.60 -10.45 -10.68
CA GLU A 20 1.38 -11.43 -9.88
C GLU A 20 2.75 -11.01 -9.29
N ASP A 21 3.35 -9.92 -9.76
CA ASP A 21 4.56 -9.33 -9.19
C ASP A 21 4.24 -8.46 -7.96
N ASP A 22 4.33 -9.05 -6.76
CA ASP A 22 4.24 -8.37 -5.46
C ASP A 22 5.46 -7.46 -5.14
N VAL A 23 6.22 -7.04 -6.17
CA VAL A 23 7.47 -6.27 -6.05
C VAL A 23 7.41 -4.94 -6.81
N CYS A 24 7.93 -3.90 -6.19
CA CYS A 24 8.04 -2.56 -6.74
C CYS A 24 8.86 -2.57 -8.04
N GLY A 25 8.29 -2.10 -9.15
CA GLY A 25 9.01 -2.00 -10.43
C GLY A 25 10.24 -1.08 -10.40
N ILE A 26 10.37 -0.24 -9.37
CA ILE A 26 11.46 0.72 -9.20
C ILE A 26 12.56 0.17 -8.29
N CYS A 27 12.21 -0.22 -7.05
CA CYS A 27 13.19 -0.67 -6.05
C CYS A 27 13.26 -2.20 -5.85
N ARG A 28 12.37 -2.96 -6.51
CA ARG A 28 12.22 -4.43 -6.41
C ARG A 28 12.04 -4.97 -5.00
N VAL A 29 11.47 -4.15 -4.10
CA VAL A 29 11.07 -4.53 -2.74
C VAL A 29 9.54 -4.72 -2.68
N GLN A 30 9.06 -5.47 -1.69
CA GLN A 30 7.62 -5.66 -1.45
C GLN A 30 6.90 -4.32 -1.21
N PHE A 31 5.69 -4.19 -1.75
CA PHE A 31 4.91 -2.96 -1.66
C PHE A 31 4.37 -2.63 -0.26
N ASP A 32 4.32 -3.60 0.65
CA ASP A 32 3.97 -3.37 2.06
C ASP A 32 5.18 -2.93 2.90
N GLY A 33 6.38 -2.89 2.31
CA GLY A 33 7.62 -2.48 2.93
C GLY A 33 8.14 -1.14 2.41
N THR A 34 9.11 -0.57 3.13
CA THR A 34 9.79 0.64 2.68
C THR A 34 10.88 0.31 1.65
N CYS A 35 11.23 1.28 0.80
CA CYS A 35 12.46 1.21 0.02
C CYS A 35 13.68 0.95 0.93
N PRO A 36 14.74 0.28 0.43
CA PRO A 36 15.91 -0.09 1.24
C PRO A 36 16.68 1.14 1.77
N THR A 37 16.46 2.31 1.18
CA THR A 37 17.03 3.60 1.58
C THR A 37 16.18 4.32 2.64
N CYS A 38 14.95 3.86 2.87
CA CYS A 38 13.91 4.58 3.58
C CYS A 38 13.56 3.84 4.87
N LYS A 39 13.62 4.52 6.01
CA LYS A 39 13.33 3.92 7.32
C LYS A 39 11.83 3.80 7.58
N PHE A 40 11.04 4.76 7.10
CA PHE A 40 9.59 4.80 7.26
C PHE A 40 8.91 5.11 5.91
N PRO A 41 7.70 4.58 5.66
CA PRO A 41 6.99 4.86 4.41
C PRO A 41 6.65 6.35 4.35
N GLY A 42 7.04 7.00 3.25
CA GLY A 42 6.76 8.43 3.04
C GLY A 42 7.77 9.42 3.63
N ASP A 43 8.80 8.99 4.36
CA ASP A 43 9.92 9.84 4.83
C ASP A 43 11.19 9.62 3.98
N ASP A 44 11.85 10.72 3.62
CA ASP A 44 13.17 10.78 2.95
C ASP A 44 13.39 9.88 1.72
N CYS A 45 12.33 9.54 0.97
CA CYS A 45 12.48 8.77 -0.27
C CYS A 45 12.99 9.67 -1.42
N SER A 46 14.20 9.39 -1.92
CA SER A 46 14.82 10.11 -3.05
C SER A 46 14.02 10.03 -4.35
N LEU A 47 13.11 9.05 -4.47
CA LEU A 47 12.23 8.86 -5.63
C LEU A 47 11.13 9.94 -5.74
N ARG A 48 10.83 10.66 -4.64
CA ARG A 48 9.81 11.72 -4.59
C ARG A 48 10.14 12.92 -5.50
N LYS A 49 11.37 13.02 -6.03
CA LYS A 49 11.82 14.19 -6.81
C LYS A 49 11.56 14.12 -8.31
N SER A 50 11.20 12.96 -8.88
CA SER A 50 11.02 12.84 -10.34
C SER A 50 9.68 12.26 -10.79
N LEU A 51 9.05 11.39 -10.01
CA LEU A 51 7.73 10.86 -10.30
C LEU A 51 7.03 10.61 -8.97
N GLY A 52 5.89 11.26 -8.72
CA GLY A 52 5.13 11.22 -7.45
C GLY A 52 4.50 9.87 -7.10
N PHE A 53 5.16 8.76 -7.43
CA PHE A 53 4.80 7.42 -7.01
C PHE A 53 5.60 7.07 -5.76
N VAL A 54 4.92 7.14 -4.62
CA VAL A 54 5.38 6.48 -3.40
C VAL A 54 5.28 4.98 -3.68
N CYS A 55 6.42 4.30 -3.67
CA CYS A 55 6.46 2.96 -3.09
C CYS A 55 6.39 3.22 -1.58
#